data_AF-A0A2T3AAG3-F1
#
_entry.id   AF-A0A2T3AAG3-F1
#
_cell.length_a   1.000
_cell.length_b   1.000
_cell.length_c   1.000
_cell.angle_alpha   90.00
_cell.angle_beta   90.00
_cell.angle_gamma   90.00
#
_symmetry.space_group_name_H-M   'P 1'
#
loop_
_entity.id
_entity.type
_entity.pdbx_description
1 polymer ?
#
loop_
_entity_poly.entity_id
_entity_poly.type
_entity_poly.pdbx_seq_one_letter_code
_entity_poly.pdbx_strand_id
1 'polypeptide(L)'
;MSVRSSSSIGGASRSSTVNSVSSTHKLHRIAFQGEDFAHWAMLLPLKTGVPVGLLVHIGVRKDVCHRPVHHELLMHIADTVSTTASEAVVIPGTNVSESQLRQAAEAVFRRSGNNYHMLTNNCQHFCIDVVIWLHQHYPDSVTKEAIRDCEGRGTKAIAFRKFIFWTRFTSEGREARAKAKQAASRQAELAQPRRTVSYRPRMSID
;
A
#
# COMPACT_ATOMS: atom_id res chain seq x y z
N MET A 1 53.86 38.54 36.77
CA MET A 1 54.17 38.39 35.33
C MET A 1 53.28 37.28 34.79
N SER A 2 52.15 37.57 34.14
CA SER A 2 51.99 37.70 32.66
C SER A 2 52.67 36.55 31.90
N VAL A 3 52.05 35.79 31.00
CA VAL A 3 50.96 36.10 30.05
C VAL A 3 50.28 34.82 29.50
N ARG A 4 49.04 35.03 29.06
CA ARG A 4 48.13 34.26 28.18
C ARG A 4 48.75 33.37 27.09
N SER A 5 48.01 32.35 26.65
CA SER A 5 47.46 32.31 25.27
C SER A 5 46.35 31.28 25.09
N SER A 6 45.29 31.76 24.45
CA SER A 6 44.05 31.12 24.05
C SER A 6 44.21 30.38 22.72
N SER A 7 43.47 29.31 22.50
CA SER A 7 42.99 28.95 21.15
C SER A 7 41.69 28.16 21.25
N SER A 8 40.61 28.85 20.92
CA SER A 8 39.31 28.31 20.56
C SER A 8 39.41 27.43 19.32
N ILE A 9 38.83 26.24 19.36
CA ILE A 9 38.33 25.59 18.14
C ILE A 9 36.84 25.38 18.36
N GLY A 10 36.08 26.41 17.97
CA GLY A 10 34.68 26.26 17.65
C GLY A 10 34.57 25.36 16.43
N GLY A 11 34.35 24.07 16.67
CA GLY A 11 33.83 23.16 15.66
C GLY A 11 32.37 23.50 15.44
N ALA A 12 32.11 24.46 14.56
CA ALA A 12 30.79 24.66 14.00
C ALA A 12 30.36 23.35 13.34
N SER A 13 29.48 22.59 14.01
CA SER A 13 28.71 21.50 13.41
C SER A 13 27.84 22.11 12.31
N ARG A 14 28.44 22.23 11.13
CA ARG A 14 27.72 22.55 9.90
C ARG A 14 26.78 21.39 9.61
N SER A 15 25.51 21.72 9.79
CA SER A 15 24.34 21.11 9.19
C SER A 15 24.64 20.42 7.86
N SER A 16 24.30 19.14 7.78
CA SER A 16 23.61 18.63 6.61
C SER A 16 22.31 18.01 7.10
N THR A 17 21.31 18.87 7.33
CA THR A 17 19.92 18.45 7.17
C THR A 17 19.79 18.06 5.70
N VAL A 18 20.13 16.81 5.39
CA VAL A 18 19.82 16.20 4.10
C VAL A 18 18.30 16.17 4.08
N ASN A 19 17.71 17.19 3.47
CA ASN A 19 16.36 17.14 2.97
C ASN A 19 16.36 16.01 1.94
N SER A 20 16.16 14.79 2.43
CA SER A 20 15.89 13.60 1.64
C SER A 20 14.56 13.87 0.95
N VAL A 21 14.60 14.53 -0.20
CA VAL A 21 13.56 14.40 -1.21
C VAL A 21 13.42 12.89 -1.38
N SER A 22 12.32 12.33 -0.87
CA SER A 22 12.13 10.88 -0.82
C SER A 22 12.08 10.40 -2.26
N SER A 23 13.21 9.92 -2.77
CA SER A 23 13.35 9.50 -4.15
C SER A 23 12.37 8.36 -4.39
N THR A 24 11.58 8.48 -5.45
CA THR A 24 10.62 7.46 -5.85
C THR A 24 11.27 6.55 -6.88
N HIS A 25 10.99 5.26 -6.79
CA HIS A 25 11.58 4.25 -7.67
C HIS A 25 10.51 3.28 -8.18
N LYS A 26 10.84 2.59 -9.28
CA LYS A 26 10.03 1.47 -9.74
C LYS A 26 10.05 0.36 -8.71
N LEU A 27 8.88 -0.21 -8.43
CA LEU A 27 8.78 -1.36 -7.55
C LEU A 27 9.05 -2.63 -8.35
N HIS A 28 9.84 -3.55 -7.79
CA HIS A 28 10.12 -4.84 -8.39
C HIS A 28 9.43 -5.94 -7.58
N ARG A 29 8.89 -6.94 -8.27
CA ARG A 29 8.49 -8.23 -7.71
C ARG A 29 9.68 -9.19 -7.79
N ILE A 30 10.00 -9.82 -6.68
CA ILE A 30 11.04 -10.86 -6.58
C ILE A 30 10.37 -12.20 -6.33
N ALA A 31 10.76 -13.22 -7.08
CA ALA A 31 10.31 -14.61 -6.89
C ALA A 31 11.50 -15.52 -6.58
N PHE A 32 11.45 -16.29 -5.49
CA PHE A 32 12.57 -17.11 -5.02
C PHE A 32 12.56 -18.56 -5.54
N GLN A 33 11.41 -19.08 -5.97
CA GLN A 33 11.28 -20.43 -6.54
C GLN A 33 10.07 -20.46 -7.46
N GLY A 34 10.21 -20.37 -8.78
CA GLY A 34 9.22 -20.73 -9.83
C GLY A 34 7.74 -20.32 -9.68
N GLU A 35 7.08 -19.86 -10.75
CA GLU A 35 5.75 -19.21 -10.68
C GLU A 35 4.63 -19.96 -9.91
N ASP A 36 4.65 -21.30 -9.86
CA ASP A 36 3.58 -22.10 -9.28
C ASP A 36 3.60 -22.21 -7.73
N PHE A 37 4.75 -22.01 -7.09
CA PHE A 37 4.91 -22.03 -5.62
C PHE A 37 5.73 -20.87 -5.06
N ALA A 38 6.01 -19.86 -5.89
CA ALA A 38 6.93 -18.79 -5.58
C ALA A 38 6.55 -18.00 -4.33
N HIS A 39 7.45 -18.07 -3.34
CA HIS A 39 7.60 -17.02 -2.34
C HIS A 39 7.86 -15.70 -3.08
N TRP A 40 6.95 -14.74 -2.93
CA TRP A 40 7.09 -13.40 -3.49
C TRP A 40 7.60 -12.42 -2.44
N ALA A 41 8.42 -11.48 -2.89
CA ALA A 41 8.79 -10.29 -2.16
C ALA A 41 8.66 -9.07 -3.06
N MET A 42 8.63 -7.89 -2.46
CA MET A 42 8.79 -6.63 -3.16
C MET A 42 10.16 -6.06 -2.89
N LEU A 43 10.81 -5.57 -3.93
CA LEU A 43 12.08 -4.86 -3.84
C LEU A 43 11.88 -3.44 -4.35
N LEU A 44 12.27 -2.48 -3.51
CA LEU A 44 12.44 -1.09 -3.93
C LEU A 44 13.94 -0.81 -4.04
N PRO A 45 14.49 -0.61 -5.25
CA PRO A 45 15.91 -0.35 -5.41
C PRO A 45 16.29 0.97 -4.73
N LEU A 46 17.46 1.00 -4.08
CA LEU A 46 17.99 2.25 -3.49
C LEU A 46 18.36 3.26 -4.58
N LYS A 47 18.80 2.74 -5.73
CA LYS A 47 19.16 3.49 -6.93
C LYS A 47 18.86 2.66 -8.17
N THR A 48 18.38 3.32 -9.23
CA THR A 48 18.18 2.69 -10.54
C THR A 48 19.48 2.03 -11.04
N GLY A 49 19.39 0.78 -11.48
CA GLY A 49 20.53 0.03 -12.01
C GLY A 49 21.45 -0.59 -10.94
N VAL A 50 21.16 -0.41 -9.65
CA VAL A 50 21.91 -1.04 -8.56
C VAL A 50 21.13 -2.25 -8.04
N PRO A 51 21.79 -3.42 -7.85
CA PRO A 51 21.10 -4.64 -7.40
C PRO A 51 20.71 -4.62 -5.91
N VAL A 52 20.91 -3.50 -5.22
CA VAL A 52 20.66 -3.34 -3.78
C VAL A 52 19.39 -2.52 -3.56
N GLY A 53 18.49 -3.04 -2.73
CA GLY A 53 17.20 -2.42 -2.45
C GLY A 53 16.63 -2.79 -1.09
N LEU A 54 15.59 -2.07 -0.69
CA LEU A 54 14.73 -2.49 0.40
C LEU A 54 13.88 -3.68 -0.05
N LEU A 55 14.09 -4.83 0.56
CA LEU A 55 13.30 -6.03 0.37
C LEU A 55 12.21 -6.11 1.44
N VAL A 56 10.97 -6.31 1.00
CA VAL A 56 9.78 -6.38 1.84
C VAL A 56 9.04 -7.67 1.56
N HIS A 57 8.87 -8.52 2.57
CA HIS A 57 8.16 -9.79 2.44
C HIS A 57 7.67 -10.32 3.78
N ILE A 58 6.90 -11.41 3.73
CA ILE A 58 6.51 -12.16 4.93
C ILE A 58 7.56 -13.25 5.17
N GLY A 59 8.18 -13.26 6.34
CA GLY A 59 8.94 -14.38 6.86
C GLY A 59 8.01 -15.39 7.53
N VAL A 60 8.23 -16.68 7.32
CA VAL A 60 7.48 -17.75 7.99
C VAL A 60 8.46 -18.60 8.80
N ARG A 61 8.32 -18.57 10.12
CA ARG A 61 9.05 -19.46 11.02
C ARG A 61 8.35 -20.80 11.09
N LYS A 62 9.14 -21.86 10.96
CA LYS A 62 8.67 -23.25 11.01
C LYS A 62 9.14 -23.91 12.31
N ASP A 63 8.34 -24.83 12.85
CA ASP A 63 8.76 -25.69 13.95
C ASP A 63 9.73 -26.79 13.49
N VAL A 64 10.14 -27.63 14.44
CA VAL A 64 11.00 -28.82 14.21
C VAL A 64 10.37 -29.80 13.20
N CYS A 65 9.05 -29.77 13.03
CA CYS A 65 8.31 -30.59 12.07
C CYS A 65 8.05 -29.87 10.73
N HIS A 66 8.71 -28.72 10.49
CA HIS A 66 8.55 -27.88 9.31
C HIS A 66 7.15 -27.27 9.11
N ARG A 67 6.32 -27.22 10.15
CA ARG A 67 4.99 -26.59 10.10
C ARG A 67 5.10 -25.10 10.37
N PRO A 68 4.37 -24.23 9.65
CA PRO A 68 4.38 -22.80 9.91
C PRO A 68 3.77 -22.49 11.27
N VAL A 69 4.54 -21.87 12.18
CA VAL A 69 4.08 -21.54 13.54
C VAL A 69 3.92 -20.04 13.73
N HIS A 70 4.74 -19.26 13.05
CA HIS A 70 4.69 -17.81 13.15
C HIS A 70 5.04 -17.17 11.82
N HIS A 71 4.45 -16.01 11.55
CA HIS A 71 4.76 -15.20 10.40
C HIS A 71 5.05 -13.77 10.85
N GLU A 72 6.03 -13.15 10.23
CA GLU A 72 6.49 -11.81 10.57
C GLU A 72 6.71 -10.99 9.30
N LEU A 73 6.44 -9.69 9.38
CA LEU A 73 6.78 -8.77 8.31
C LEU A 73 8.29 -8.49 8.36
N LEU A 74 9.00 -8.84 7.30
CA LEU A 74 10.43 -8.59 7.15
C LEU A 74 10.66 -7.45 6.16
N MET A 75 11.41 -6.45 6.62
CA MET A 75 11.82 -5.28 5.84
C MET A 75 13.30 -5.04 6.08
N HIS A 76 14.15 -5.35 5.11
CA HIS A 76 15.60 -5.22 5.25
C HIS A 76 16.25 -4.90 3.91
N ILE A 77 17.47 -4.35 3.96
CA ILE A 77 18.26 -4.11 2.75
C ILE A 77 18.83 -5.45 2.27
N ALA A 78 18.62 -5.75 1.00
CA ALA A 78 19.13 -6.97 0.37
C ALA A 78 19.80 -6.64 -0.96
N ASP A 79 20.82 -7.42 -1.30
CA ASP A 79 21.42 -7.46 -2.63
C ASP A 79 20.80 -8.61 -3.42
N THR A 80 20.03 -8.27 -4.44
CA THR A 80 19.35 -9.23 -5.33
C THR A 80 20.29 -10.25 -5.96
N VAL A 81 21.56 -9.91 -6.20
CA VAL A 81 22.56 -10.83 -6.78
C VAL A 81 22.96 -11.91 -5.77
N SER A 82 22.92 -11.59 -4.47
CA SER A 82 23.23 -12.52 -3.38
C SER A 82 22.02 -13.32 -2.88
N THR A 83 20.82 -12.96 -3.33
CA THR A 83 19.60 -13.66 -2.94
C THR A 83 19.40 -14.92 -3.76
N THR A 84 18.66 -15.89 -3.21
CA THR A 84 18.17 -17.06 -3.97
C THR A 84 17.01 -16.70 -4.90
N ALA A 85 16.87 -15.43 -5.29
CA ALA A 85 15.84 -14.97 -6.20
C ALA A 85 16.06 -15.60 -7.59
N SER A 86 15.04 -16.31 -8.07
CA SER A 86 15.00 -16.84 -9.43
C SER A 86 14.60 -15.79 -10.47
N GLU A 87 13.84 -14.78 -10.07
CA GLU A 87 13.31 -13.77 -10.98
C GLU A 87 13.12 -12.42 -10.26
N ALA A 88 13.42 -11.33 -10.96
CA ALA A 88 13.14 -9.97 -10.53
C ALA A 88 12.47 -9.20 -11.68
N VAL A 89 11.21 -8.81 -11.49
CA VAL A 89 10.39 -8.18 -12.53
C VAL A 89 9.93 -6.80 -12.08
N VAL A 90 10.11 -5.80 -12.92
CA VAL A 90 9.56 -4.45 -12.68
C VAL A 90 8.04 -4.50 -12.77
N ILE A 91 7.35 -3.96 -11.77
CA ILE A 91 5.89 -3.79 -11.81
C ILE A 91 5.60 -2.49 -12.58
N PRO A 92 5.00 -2.57 -13.78
CA PRO A 92 4.72 -1.40 -14.61
C PRO A 92 3.78 -0.43 -13.89
N GLY A 93 3.91 0.86 -14.21
CA GLY A 93 3.03 1.88 -13.64
C GLY A 93 3.19 2.12 -12.13
N THR A 94 4.32 1.73 -11.54
CA THR A 94 4.72 2.08 -10.16
C THR A 94 5.76 3.19 -10.13
N ASN A 95 5.73 4.04 -9.12
CA ASN A 95 6.78 4.99 -8.76
C ASN A 95 6.62 5.36 -7.28
N VAL A 96 7.28 4.62 -6.41
CA VAL A 96 6.96 4.55 -4.96
C VAL A 96 8.18 4.97 -4.14
N SER A 97 7.97 5.67 -3.03
CA SER A 97 9.02 5.98 -2.07
C SER A 97 9.17 4.86 -1.02
N GLU A 98 10.30 4.84 -0.32
CA GLU A 98 10.52 3.90 0.78
C GLU A 98 9.42 4.02 1.85
N SER A 99 9.06 5.24 2.24
CA SER A 99 8.05 5.50 3.26
C SER A 99 6.68 4.96 2.86
N GLN A 100 6.27 5.18 1.61
CA GLN A 100 5.02 4.66 1.06
C GLN A 100 4.99 3.13 1.10
N LEU A 101 6.08 2.48 0.69
CA LEU A 101 6.16 1.02 0.67
C LEU A 101 6.09 0.43 2.09
N ARG A 102 6.85 0.99 3.05
CA ARG A 102 6.81 0.54 4.45
C ARG A 102 5.42 0.68 5.05
N GLN A 103 4.80 1.85 4.87
CA GLN A 103 3.47 2.11 5.39
C GLN A 103 2.43 1.14 4.81
N ALA A 104 2.49 0.89 3.51
CA ALA A 104 1.60 -0.06 2.85
C ALA A 104 1.78 -1.48 3.37
N ALA A 105 3.03 -1.94 3.47
CA ALA A 105 3.39 -3.25 3.97
C ALA A 105 2.88 -3.49 5.40
N GLU A 106 3.12 -2.53 6.29
CA GLU A 106 2.63 -2.59 7.67
C GLU A 106 1.10 -2.57 7.75
N ALA A 107 0.43 -1.71 6.98
CA ALA A 107 -1.02 -1.64 6.96
C ALA A 107 -1.66 -2.95 6.51
N VAL A 108 -1.15 -3.55 5.44
CA VAL A 108 -1.62 -4.83 4.90
C VAL A 108 -1.34 -5.98 5.87
N PHE A 109 -0.15 -6.00 6.48
CA PHE A 109 0.21 -7.01 7.47
C PHE A 109 -0.72 -6.97 8.69
N ARG A 110 -0.95 -5.76 9.25
CA ARG A 110 -1.86 -5.59 10.40
C ARG A 110 -3.30 -5.95 10.06
N ARG A 111 -3.79 -5.58 8.87
CA ARG A 111 -5.15 -5.91 8.41
C ARG A 111 -5.38 -7.42 8.29
N SER A 112 -4.34 -8.17 7.96
CA SER A 112 -4.43 -9.63 7.77
C SER A 112 -4.58 -10.40 9.08
N GLY A 113 -4.43 -9.75 10.24
CA GLY A 113 -4.92 -10.24 11.54
C GLY A 113 -4.42 -11.63 11.93
N ASN A 114 -3.14 -11.92 11.77
CA ASN A 114 -2.51 -13.23 12.01
C ASN A 114 -3.06 -14.42 11.18
N ASN A 115 -3.91 -14.18 10.17
CA ASN A 115 -4.52 -15.24 9.36
C ASN A 115 -3.70 -15.56 8.10
N TYR A 116 -2.37 -15.68 8.22
CA TYR A 116 -1.53 -16.14 7.12
C TYR A 116 -1.79 -17.63 6.86
N HIS A 117 -2.36 -17.95 5.70
CA HIS A 117 -2.62 -19.32 5.25
C HIS A 117 -1.82 -19.57 3.97
N MET A 118 -0.92 -20.56 3.98
CA MET A 118 -0.01 -20.84 2.85
C MET A 118 -0.73 -21.03 1.50
N LEU A 119 -1.99 -21.48 1.50
CA LEU A 119 -2.78 -21.73 0.29
C LEU A 119 -3.69 -20.56 -0.13
N THR A 120 -4.14 -19.72 0.81
CA THR A 120 -5.23 -18.75 0.57
C THR A 120 -4.91 -17.31 0.98
N ASN A 121 -3.86 -17.11 1.77
CA ASN A 121 -3.36 -15.80 2.20
C ASN A 121 -1.83 -15.90 2.39
N ASN A 122 -1.13 -15.99 1.26
CA ASN A 122 0.31 -16.25 1.20
C ASN A 122 1.10 -14.98 0.79
N CYS A 123 2.42 -15.10 0.64
CA CYS A 123 3.29 -13.98 0.26
C CYS A 123 2.91 -13.32 -1.08
N GLN A 124 2.31 -14.07 -2.01
CA GLN A 124 1.81 -13.52 -3.27
C GLN A 124 0.62 -12.58 -3.02
N HIS A 125 -0.34 -13.02 -2.19
CA HIS A 125 -1.48 -12.20 -1.77
C HIS A 125 -1.03 -10.94 -1.03
N PHE A 126 -0.05 -11.08 -0.13
CA PHE A 126 0.54 -9.94 0.56
C PHE A 126 1.09 -8.88 -0.42
N CYS A 127 1.88 -9.30 -1.42
CA CYS A 127 2.44 -8.36 -2.40
C CYS A 127 1.34 -7.67 -3.23
N ILE A 128 0.32 -8.42 -3.67
CA ILE A 128 -0.81 -7.85 -4.41
C ILE A 128 -1.58 -6.86 -3.55
N ASP A 129 -1.89 -7.21 -2.30
CA ASP A 129 -2.62 -6.34 -1.37
C ASP A 129 -1.84 -5.05 -1.09
N VAL A 130 -0.51 -5.11 -1.03
CA VAL A 130 0.33 -3.91 -0.88
C VAL A 130 0.23 -3.00 -2.10
N VAL A 131 0.27 -3.54 -3.32
CA VAL A 131 0.09 -2.74 -4.54
C VAL A 131 -1.32 -2.13 -4.61
N ILE A 132 -2.35 -2.88 -4.21
CA ILE A 132 -3.72 -2.37 -4.11
C ILE A 132 -3.80 -1.23 -3.09
N TRP A 133 -3.21 -1.42 -1.91
CA TRP A 133 -3.20 -0.39 -0.87
C TRP A 133 -2.47 0.88 -1.35
N LEU A 134 -1.33 0.72 -2.02
CA LEU A 134 -0.58 1.84 -2.60
C LEU A 134 -1.39 2.58 -3.65
N HIS A 135 -2.10 1.89 -4.55
CA HIS A 135 -2.98 2.53 -5.53
C HIS A 135 -4.11 3.32 -4.86
N GLN A 136 -4.70 2.78 -3.78
CA GLN A 136 -5.80 3.43 -3.07
C GLN A 136 -5.38 4.73 -2.39
N HIS A 137 -4.14 4.81 -1.89
CA HIS A 137 -3.64 5.98 -1.14
C HIS A 137 -2.76 6.92 -1.98
N TYR A 138 -2.12 6.39 -3.03
CA TYR A 138 -1.20 7.10 -3.91
C TYR A 138 -1.47 6.74 -5.38
N PRO A 139 -2.66 7.07 -5.92
CA PRO A 139 -3.03 6.69 -7.28
C PRO A 139 -2.13 7.28 -8.36
N ASP A 140 -1.49 8.43 -8.09
CA ASP A 140 -0.53 9.07 -9.00
C ASP A 140 0.82 8.34 -9.02
N SER A 141 1.18 7.66 -7.92
CA SER A 141 2.39 6.85 -7.79
C SER A 141 2.19 5.42 -8.27
N VAL A 142 1.00 4.85 -8.11
CA VAL A 142 0.70 3.46 -8.48
C VAL A 142 -0.59 3.43 -9.28
N THR A 143 -0.46 3.11 -10.56
CA THR A 143 -1.60 3.07 -11.48
C THR A 143 -2.36 1.73 -11.40
N LYS A 144 -3.54 1.68 -12.04
CA LYS A 144 -4.31 0.43 -12.17
C LYS A 144 -3.60 -0.64 -12.99
N GLU A 145 -2.67 -0.26 -13.85
CA GLU A 145 -1.85 -1.21 -14.62
C GLU A 145 -0.94 -2.03 -13.70
N ALA A 146 -0.37 -1.41 -12.66
CA ALA A 146 0.44 -2.09 -11.65
C ALA A 146 -0.34 -3.20 -10.94
N ILE A 147 -1.61 -2.93 -10.62
CA ILE A 147 -2.50 -3.94 -10.03
C ILE A 147 -2.70 -5.08 -11.04
N ARG A 148 -3.09 -4.76 -12.29
CA ARG A 148 -3.37 -5.77 -13.32
C ARG A 148 -2.17 -6.66 -13.62
N ASP A 149 -0.95 -6.11 -13.64
CA ASP A 149 0.28 -6.88 -13.84
C ASP A 149 0.53 -7.87 -12.68
N CYS A 150 0.55 -7.38 -11.43
CA CYS A 150 0.70 -8.24 -10.25
C CYS A 150 -0.38 -9.33 -10.19
N GLU A 151 -1.58 -8.97 -10.57
CA GLU A 151 -2.75 -9.82 -10.61
C GLU A 151 -2.71 -10.89 -11.70
N GLY A 152 -2.20 -10.56 -12.89
CA GLY A 152 -2.10 -11.45 -14.04
C GLY A 152 -1.01 -12.49 -13.89
N ARG A 153 -0.01 -12.22 -13.03
CA ARG A 153 1.09 -13.13 -12.72
C ARG A 153 0.84 -13.99 -11.48
N GLY A 154 -0.28 -13.79 -10.79
CA GLY A 154 -0.64 -14.60 -9.62
C GLY A 154 -1.11 -16.01 -10.01
N THR A 155 -0.88 -17.00 -9.14
CA THR A 155 -1.38 -18.37 -9.31
C THR A 155 -2.91 -18.41 -9.50
N LYS A 156 -3.46 -19.45 -10.17
CA LYS A 156 -4.90 -19.61 -10.43
C LYS A 156 -5.79 -19.52 -9.17
N ALA A 157 -5.24 -19.83 -7.99
CA ALA A 157 -5.91 -19.66 -6.70
C ALA A 157 -6.23 -18.19 -6.36
N ILE A 158 -5.39 -17.25 -6.79
CA ILE A 158 -5.60 -15.79 -6.65
C ILE A 158 -6.81 -15.34 -7.49
N ALA A 159 -7.03 -15.94 -8.67
CA ALA A 159 -8.19 -15.62 -9.50
C ALA A 159 -9.53 -16.01 -8.86
N PHE A 160 -9.59 -17.15 -8.14
CA PHE A 160 -10.81 -17.60 -7.47
C PHE A 160 -11.16 -16.75 -6.24
N ARG A 161 -10.18 -16.34 -5.43
CA ARG A 161 -10.43 -15.43 -4.29
C ARG A 161 -10.85 -14.04 -4.77
N LYS A 162 -10.35 -13.55 -5.91
CA LYS A 162 -10.83 -12.30 -6.52
C LYS A 162 -12.30 -12.34 -6.88
N PHE A 163 -12.80 -13.45 -7.42
CA PHE A 163 -14.23 -13.59 -7.69
C PHE A 163 -15.06 -13.40 -6.40
N ILE A 164 -14.61 -14.00 -5.30
CA ILE A 164 -15.30 -13.89 -3.99
C ILE A 164 -15.11 -12.51 -3.33
N PHE A 165 -13.93 -11.91 -3.43
CA PHE A 165 -13.65 -10.61 -2.78
C PHE A 165 -14.20 -9.44 -3.59
N TRP A 166 -14.13 -9.47 -4.92
CA TRP A 166 -14.74 -8.46 -5.79
C TRP A 166 -16.26 -8.44 -5.67
N THR A 167 -16.91 -9.60 -5.55
CA THR A 167 -18.37 -9.67 -5.30
C THR A 167 -18.74 -9.07 -3.95
N ARG A 168 -17.96 -9.32 -2.89
CA ARG A 168 -18.17 -8.69 -1.57
C ARG A 168 -17.86 -7.20 -1.53
N PHE A 169 -16.79 -6.76 -2.19
CA PHE A 169 -16.38 -5.36 -2.15
C PHE A 169 -17.29 -4.47 -3.02
N THR A 170 -17.79 -5.00 -4.15
CA THR A 170 -18.78 -4.30 -4.97
C THR A 170 -20.15 -4.23 -4.29
N SER A 171 -20.53 -5.17 -3.43
CA SER A 171 -21.74 -5.02 -2.60
C SER A 171 -21.54 -3.97 -1.51
N GLU A 172 -20.43 -3.99 -0.79
CA GLU A 172 -20.15 -3.02 0.29
C GLU A 172 -20.00 -1.58 -0.23
N GLY A 173 -19.33 -1.39 -1.38
CA GLY A 173 -19.21 -0.08 -2.02
C GLY A 173 -20.54 0.47 -2.57
N ARG A 174 -21.45 -0.40 -3.05
CA ARG A 174 -22.81 0.00 -3.46
C ARG A 174 -23.66 0.40 -2.27
N GLU A 175 -23.57 -0.35 -1.16
CA GLU A 175 -24.29 -0.03 0.08
C GLU A 175 -23.83 1.28 0.71
N ALA A 176 -22.52 1.52 0.79
CA ALA A 176 -21.97 2.77 1.32
C ALA A 176 -22.40 3.97 0.47
N ARG A 177 -22.41 3.83 -0.86
CA ARG A 177 -22.83 4.89 -1.79
C ARG A 177 -24.34 5.12 -1.77
N ALA A 178 -25.13 4.07 -1.54
CA ALA A 178 -26.58 4.17 -1.34
C ALA A 178 -26.91 4.90 -0.02
N LYS A 179 -26.23 4.55 1.09
CA LYS A 179 -26.37 5.24 2.37
C LYS A 179 -25.96 6.71 2.29
N ALA A 180 -24.86 7.02 1.60
CA ALA A 180 -24.43 8.40 1.38
C ALA A 180 -25.44 9.22 0.57
N LYS A 181 -26.01 8.65 -0.50
CA LYS A 181 -27.08 9.29 -1.27
C LYS A 181 -28.33 9.53 -0.42
N GLN A 182 -28.73 8.55 0.39
CA GLN A 182 -29.91 8.67 1.26
C GLN A 182 -29.71 9.74 2.35
N ALA A 183 -28.51 9.83 2.93
CA ALA A 183 -28.17 10.88 3.89
C ALA A 183 -28.18 12.28 3.24
N ALA A 184 -27.63 12.41 2.03
CA ALA A 184 -27.65 13.66 1.28
C ALA A 184 -29.08 14.09 0.91
N SER A 185 -29.95 13.16 0.49
CA SER A 185 -31.37 13.45 0.21
C SER A 185 -32.12 13.92 1.46
N ARG A 186 -31.87 13.30 2.62
CA ARG A 186 -32.48 13.73 3.90
C ARG A 186 -32.01 15.13 4.32
N GLN A 187 -30.72 15.44 4.14
CA GLN A 187 -30.21 16.78 4.42
C GLN A 187 -30.79 17.83 3.46
N ALA A 188 -30.97 17.49 2.18
CA ALA A 188 -31.60 18.39 1.21
C ALA A 188 -33.09 18.64 1.53
N GLU A 189 -33.82 17.65 2.03
CA GLU A 189 -35.21 17.77 2.46
C GLU A 189 -35.37 18.63 3.71
N LEU A 190 -34.46 18.49 4.69
CA LEU A 190 -34.40 19.33 5.89
C LEU A 190 -33.99 20.78 5.59
N ALA A 191 -33.20 21.01 4.53
CA ALA A 191 -32.75 22.33 4.11
C ALA A 191 -33.76 23.08 3.23
N GLN A 192 -34.89 22.48 2.84
CA GLN A 192 -35.91 23.20 2.08
C GLN A 192 -36.66 24.17 3.01
N PRO A 193 -36.64 25.50 2.74
CA PRO A 193 -37.47 26.44 3.48
C PRO A 193 -38.94 26.07 3.23
N ARG A 194 -39.73 25.97 4.32
CA ARG A 194 -41.19 25.77 4.26
C ARG A 194 -41.75 26.74 3.24
N ARG A 195 -42.31 26.20 2.13
CA ARG A 195 -43.06 27.00 1.16
C ARG A 195 -44.11 27.80 1.92
N THR A 196 -43.91 29.11 1.99
CA THR A 196 -44.93 30.02 2.48
C THR A 196 -46.09 29.95 1.52
N VAL A 197 -47.21 29.40 2.00
CA VAL A 197 -48.47 29.37 1.26
C VAL A 197 -48.90 30.82 1.09
N SER A 198 -48.67 31.37 -0.10
CA SER A 198 -49.16 32.70 -0.48
C SER A 198 -50.68 32.61 -0.61
N TYR A 199 -51.37 33.06 0.43
CA TYR A 199 -52.82 33.22 0.43
C TYR A 199 -53.14 34.42 -0.47
N ARG A 200 -53.65 34.17 -1.69
CA ARG A 200 -54.21 35.23 -2.53
C ARG A 200 -55.64 35.52 -2.09
N PRO A 201 -55.95 36.75 -1.64
CA PRO A 201 -57.33 37.13 -1.39
C PRO A 201 -58.09 37.16 -2.71
N ARG A 202 -59.22 36.44 -2.75
CA ARG A 202 -60.16 36.46 -3.86
C ARG A 202 -60.97 37.76 -3.72
N MET A 203 -60.63 38.78 -4.49
CA MET A 203 -61.46 39.99 -4.58
C MET A 203 -62.72 39.66 -5.38
N SER A 204 -63.88 39.78 -4.73
CA SER A 204 -65.18 39.84 -5.37
C SER A 204 -65.36 41.23 -6.00
N ILE A 205 -65.81 41.25 -7.24
CA ILE A 205 -66.25 42.46 -7.95
C ILE A 205 -67.77 42.50 -7.82
N ASP A 206 -68.27 43.56 -7.17
CA ASP A 206 -69.63 44.08 -7.33
C ASP A 206 -69.53 45.43 -8.07
#